data_AF-D9PH45-F1
#
_entry.id   AF-D9PH45-F1
#
_cell.length_a   1.000
_cell.length_b   1.000
_cell.length_c   1.000
_cell.angle_alpha   90.00
_cell.angle_beta   90.00
_cell.angle_gamma   90.00
#
_symmetry.space_group_name_H-M   'P 1'
#
loop_
_entity.id
_entity.type
_entity.pdbx_description
1 polymer ?
#
loop_
_entity_poly.entity_id
_entity_poly.type
_entity_poly.pdbx_seq_one_letter_code
_entity_poly.pdbx_strand_id
1 'polypeptide(L)'
;MAGGFFAFVLARTQGGARLEKKSVDDRVEYVAQAREIIREHFWLGVGAGNYTNAVYEKNPQKKIWEIQPVHNVFLLVWAELGLIGLITWLSFLASVFINGYKKNKIVTSVLYVSCFILYTIDHWLWTSHLGLLFFFLLLGLILQEEEIEME
;
A
#
# COMPACT_ATOMS: atom_id res chain seq x y z
N MET A 1 -9.95 -24.61 32.30
CA MET A 1 -10.25 -23.39 31.51
C MET A 1 -9.25 -23.06 30.39
N ALA A 2 -8.23 -23.88 30.10
CA ALA A 2 -7.21 -23.58 29.07
C ALA A 2 -7.55 -24.03 27.63
N GLY A 3 -8.61 -24.83 27.43
CA GLY A 3 -8.92 -25.44 26.12
C GLY A 3 -9.45 -24.47 25.06
N GLY A 4 -10.13 -23.39 25.46
CA GLY A 4 -10.72 -22.43 24.52
C GLY A 4 -9.68 -21.57 23.81
N PHE A 5 -8.71 -21.03 24.55
CA PHE A 5 -7.66 -20.16 23.98
C PHE A 5 -6.79 -20.91 22.97
N PHE A 6 -6.37 -22.13 23.30
CA PHE A 6 -5.55 -22.95 22.41
C PHE A 6 -6.31 -23.36 21.14
N ALA A 7 -7.62 -23.61 21.24
CA ALA A 7 -8.46 -23.87 20.07
C ALA A 7 -8.55 -22.65 19.13
N PHE A 8 -8.62 -21.42 19.66
CA PHE A 8 -8.57 -20.22 18.82
C PHE A 8 -7.22 -20.03 18.14
N VAL A 9 -6.11 -20.29 18.84
CA VAL A 9 -4.77 -20.23 18.24
C VAL A 9 -4.62 -21.27 17.13
N LEU A 10 -5.01 -22.53 17.38
CA LEU A 10 -4.96 -23.59 16.39
C LEU A 10 -5.85 -23.31 15.17
N ALA A 11 -7.03 -22.75 15.37
CA ALA A 11 -7.92 -22.36 14.27
C ALA A 11 -7.34 -21.26 13.38
N ARG A 12 -6.39 -20.45 13.90
CA ARG A 12 -5.69 -19.40 13.16
C ARG A 12 -4.37 -19.86 12.53
N THR A 13 -3.76 -20.93 13.03
CA THR A 13 -2.48 -21.45 12.51
C THR A 13 -2.66 -22.56 11.48
N GLN A 14 -3.83 -23.21 11.43
CA GLN A 14 -4.06 -24.34 10.52
C GLN A 14 -4.30 -23.95 9.05
N GLY A 15 -4.47 -22.68 8.68
CA GLY A 15 -4.57 -22.27 7.27
C GLY A 15 -5.87 -22.67 6.54
N GLY A 16 -6.60 -23.64 7.10
CA GLY A 16 -7.75 -24.30 6.46
C GLY A 16 -9.10 -23.68 6.78
N ALA A 17 -9.14 -22.58 7.56
CA ALA A 17 -10.38 -21.90 7.88
C ALA A 17 -10.96 -21.25 6.61
N ARG A 18 -12.26 -21.43 6.38
CA ARG A 18 -12.98 -20.90 5.19
C ARG A 18 -12.67 -19.43 4.88
N LEU A 19 -12.56 -18.59 5.92
CA LEU A 19 -12.30 -17.16 5.77
C LEU A 19 -10.85 -16.85 5.35
N GLU A 20 -9.90 -17.65 5.80
CA GLU A 20 -8.49 -17.48 5.43
C GLU A 20 -8.27 -17.84 3.97
N LYS A 21 -8.83 -18.98 3.54
CA LYS A 21 -8.86 -19.35 2.12
C LYS A 21 -9.48 -18.25 1.26
N LYS A 22 -10.66 -17.74 1.67
CA LYS A 22 -11.30 -16.62 0.97
C LYS A 22 -10.38 -15.38 0.88
N SER A 23 -9.75 -14.99 1.99
CA SER A 23 -8.83 -13.84 2.02
C SER A 23 -7.64 -14.01 1.06
N VAL A 24 -7.09 -15.21 0.96
CA VAL A 24 -6.00 -15.53 0.02
C VAL A 24 -6.50 -15.50 -1.42
N ASP A 25 -7.64 -16.13 -1.70
CA ASP A 25 -8.25 -16.17 -3.03
C ASP A 25 -8.58 -14.73 -3.52
N ASP A 26 -9.17 -13.90 -2.67
CA ASP A 26 -9.48 -12.50 -2.95
C ASP A 26 -8.19 -11.70 -3.28
N ARG A 27 -7.09 -11.90 -2.53
CA ARG A 27 -5.80 -11.23 -2.80
C ARG A 27 -5.21 -11.64 -4.15
N VAL A 28 -5.28 -12.92 -4.50
CA VAL A 28 -4.83 -13.41 -5.81
C VAL A 28 -5.64 -12.77 -6.93
N GLU A 29 -6.96 -12.68 -6.74
CA GLU A 29 -7.85 -12.03 -7.70
C GLU A 29 -7.53 -10.54 -7.87
N TYR A 30 -7.36 -9.78 -6.78
CA TYR A 30 -7.04 -8.35 -6.87
C TYR A 30 -5.69 -8.10 -7.55
N VAL A 31 -4.69 -8.97 -7.36
CA VAL A 31 -3.41 -8.88 -8.08
C VAL A 31 -3.60 -9.17 -9.58
N ALA A 32 -4.46 -10.13 -9.94
CA ALA A 32 -4.77 -10.41 -11.33
C ALA A 32 -5.46 -9.21 -12.01
N GLN A 33 -6.43 -8.60 -11.34
CA GLN A 33 -7.11 -7.39 -11.82
C GLN A 33 -6.13 -6.22 -12.00
N ALA A 34 -5.24 -5.99 -11.04
CA ALA A 34 -4.22 -4.95 -11.16
C ALA A 34 -3.32 -5.18 -12.39
N ARG A 35 -2.88 -6.43 -12.60
CA ARG A 35 -2.05 -6.79 -13.77
C ARG A 35 -2.78 -6.58 -15.09
N GLU A 36 -4.08 -6.86 -15.14
CA GLU A 36 -4.90 -6.61 -16.32
C GLU A 36 -4.96 -5.11 -16.65
N ILE A 37 -5.28 -4.28 -15.65
CA ILE A 37 -5.34 -2.82 -15.80
C ILE A 37 -3.98 -2.26 -16.22
N ILE A 38 -2.89 -2.69 -15.57
CA ILE A 38 -1.52 -2.28 -15.91
C ILE A 38 -1.16 -2.65 -17.35
N ARG A 39 -1.57 -3.82 -17.85
CA ARG A 39 -1.27 -4.22 -19.23
C ARG A 39 -1.94 -3.31 -20.26
N GLU A 40 -3.15 -2.85 -19.98
CA GLU A 40 -3.90 -1.97 -20.88
C GLU A 40 -3.47 -0.50 -20.78
N HIS A 41 -3.11 -0.05 -19.57
CA HIS A 41 -2.79 1.35 -19.27
C HIS A 41 -1.34 1.51 -18.77
N PHE A 42 -0.41 0.79 -19.39
CA PHE A 42 0.95 0.61 -18.88
C PHE A 42 1.71 1.91 -18.60
N TRP A 43 1.59 2.90 -19.48
CA TRP A 43 2.43 4.12 -19.43
C TRP A 43 1.87 5.22 -18.52
N LEU A 44 0.56 5.46 -18.59
CA LEU A 44 -0.11 6.59 -17.94
C LEU A 44 -1.12 6.19 -16.86
N GLY A 45 -1.48 4.90 -16.78
CA GLY A 45 -2.49 4.41 -15.86
C GLY A 45 -3.90 4.88 -16.20
N VAL A 46 -4.84 4.61 -15.29
CA VAL A 46 -6.27 4.97 -15.41
C VAL A 46 -6.63 6.31 -14.73
N GLY A 47 -5.65 6.98 -14.13
CA GLY A 47 -5.82 8.19 -13.33
C GLY A 47 -5.82 7.92 -11.83
N ALA A 48 -5.30 8.89 -11.06
CA ALA A 48 -5.23 8.83 -9.60
C ALA A 48 -6.63 8.64 -8.99
N GLY A 49 -6.79 7.63 -8.13
CA GLY A 49 -8.07 7.33 -7.48
C GLY A 49 -9.11 6.65 -8.36
N ASN A 50 -8.81 6.35 -9.64
CA ASN A 50 -9.75 5.70 -10.55
C ASN A 50 -9.62 4.17 -10.59
N TYR A 51 -8.73 3.55 -9.79
CA TYR A 51 -8.51 2.11 -9.84
C TYR A 51 -9.80 1.29 -9.65
N THR A 52 -10.60 1.62 -8.64
CA THR A 52 -11.85 0.89 -8.35
C THR A 52 -12.90 1.09 -9.44
N ASN A 53 -12.93 2.26 -10.09
CA ASN A 53 -13.79 2.49 -11.25
C ASN A 53 -13.36 1.61 -12.44
N ALA A 54 -12.05 1.52 -12.72
CA ALA A 54 -11.53 0.63 -13.77
C ALA A 54 -11.84 -0.85 -13.49
N VAL A 55 -11.77 -1.28 -12.22
CA VAL A 55 -12.20 -2.64 -11.82
C VAL A 55 -13.69 -2.84 -12.05
N TYR A 56 -14.52 -1.85 -11.71
CA TYR A 56 -15.97 -1.88 -11.91
C TYR A 56 -16.35 -1.98 -13.39
N GLU A 57 -15.76 -1.16 -14.25
CA GLU A 57 -16.02 -1.15 -15.70
C GLU A 57 -15.71 -2.51 -16.33
N LYS A 58 -14.67 -3.20 -15.86
CA LYS A 58 -14.30 -4.55 -16.30
C LYS A 58 -15.16 -5.66 -15.69
N ASN A 59 -15.73 -5.43 -14.51
CA ASN A 59 -16.47 -6.43 -13.74
C ASN A 59 -17.79 -5.87 -13.19
N PRO A 60 -18.71 -5.41 -14.06
CA PRO A 60 -19.94 -4.73 -13.61
C PRO A 60 -20.88 -5.65 -12.81
N GLN A 61 -20.74 -6.97 -12.96
CA GLN A 61 -21.46 -7.99 -12.21
C GLN A 61 -21.01 -8.15 -10.75
N LYS A 62 -19.84 -7.62 -10.37
CA LYS A 62 -19.33 -7.73 -9.00
C LYS A 62 -20.13 -6.86 -8.05
N LYS A 63 -20.25 -7.34 -6.81
CA LYS A 63 -20.90 -6.54 -5.76
C LYS A 63 -19.95 -5.43 -5.33
N ILE A 64 -20.49 -4.30 -4.89
CA ILE A 64 -19.69 -3.10 -4.59
C ILE A 64 -18.58 -3.36 -3.55
N TRP A 65 -18.80 -4.25 -2.59
CA TRP A 65 -17.81 -4.61 -1.57
C TRP A 65 -16.70 -5.56 -2.05
N GLU A 66 -16.88 -6.19 -3.22
CA GLU A 66 -15.88 -7.02 -3.91
C GLU A 66 -15.00 -6.18 -4.86
N ILE A 67 -15.33 -4.90 -5.03
CA ILE A 67 -14.55 -3.93 -5.80
C ILE A 67 -13.63 -3.22 -4.82
N GLN A 68 -12.48 -3.83 -4.57
CA GLN A 68 -11.46 -3.32 -3.66
C GLN A 68 -10.17 -3.02 -4.43
N PRO A 69 -9.38 -2.03 -3.96
CA PRO A 69 -8.03 -1.84 -4.47
C PRO A 69 -7.14 -3.06 -4.22
N VAL A 70 -6.12 -3.22 -5.07
CA VAL A 70 -5.08 -4.22 -4.84
C VAL A 70 -4.33 -3.89 -3.54
N HIS A 71 -4.14 -4.89 -2.68
CA HIS A 71 -3.48 -4.74 -1.38
C HIS A 71 -1.95 -4.66 -1.50
N ASN A 72 -1.47 -3.95 -2.51
CA ASN A 72 -0.07 -3.68 -2.78
C ASN A 72 0.03 -2.31 -3.46
N VAL A 73 0.53 -1.32 -2.74
CA VAL A 73 0.54 0.08 -3.21
C VAL A 73 1.39 0.25 -4.46
N PHE A 74 2.45 -0.53 -4.65
CA PHE A 74 3.29 -0.44 -5.86
C PHE A 74 2.51 -0.84 -7.12
N LEU A 75 1.72 -1.92 -7.05
CA LEU A 75 0.83 -2.31 -8.14
C LEU A 75 -0.29 -1.29 -8.34
N LEU A 76 -0.83 -0.75 -7.25
CA LEU A 76 -1.89 0.25 -7.30
C LEU A 76 -1.42 1.55 -7.96
N VAL A 77 -0.29 2.11 -7.52
CA VAL A 77 0.34 3.30 -8.10
C VAL A 77 0.64 3.09 -9.58
N TRP A 78 1.12 1.91 -9.96
CA TRP A 78 1.34 1.58 -11.38
C TRP A 78 0.02 1.55 -12.17
N ALA A 79 -1.02 0.91 -11.64
CA ALA A 79 -2.32 0.86 -12.31
C ALA A 79 -2.96 2.25 -12.45
N GLU A 80 -2.83 3.12 -11.44
CA GLU A 80 -3.42 4.46 -11.43
C GLU A 80 -2.63 5.49 -12.22
N LEU A 81 -1.31 5.53 -12.06
CA LEU A 81 -0.45 6.59 -12.63
C LEU A 81 0.45 6.11 -13.78
N GLY A 82 0.42 4.81 -14.08
CA GLY A 82 1.28 4.20 -15.08
C GLY A 82 2.74 4.11 -14.66
N LEU A 83 3.58 3.61 -15.57
CA LEU A 83 5.01 3.47 -15.35
C LEU A 83 5.68 4.82 -15.08
N ILE A 84 5.24 5.88 -15.78
CA ILE A 84 5.79 7.24 -15.60
C ILE A 84 5.51 7.74 -14.18
N GLY A 85 4.28 7.58 -13.71
CA GLY A 85 3.91 7.96 -12.35
C GLY A 85 4.63 7.13 -11.29
N LEU A 86 4.76 5.81 -11.51
CA LEU A 86 5.50 4.92 -10.61
C LEU A 86 6.97 5.35 -10.48
N ILE A 87 7.66 5.60 -11.59
CA ILE A 87 9.08 6.04 -11.57
C ILE A 87 9.22 7.39 -10.87
N THR A 88 8.31 8.32 -11.16
CA THR A 88 8.33 9.66 -10.54
C THR A 88 8.13 9.56 -9.02
N TRP A 89 7.16 8.77 -8.59
CA TRP A 89 6.87 8.54 -7.17
C TRP A 89 8.02 7.83 -6.44
N LEU A 90 8.60 6.79 -7.03
CA LEU A 90 9.76 6.09 -6.47
C LEU A 90 11.00 7.00 -6.40
N SER A 91 11.19 7.86 -7.40
CA SER A 91 12.29 8.83 -7.42
C SER A 91 12.13 9.90 -6.34
N PHE A 92 10.89 10.38 -6.12
CA PHE A 92 10.55 11.26 -5.00
C PHE A 92 10.86 10.58 -3.65
N LEU A 93 10.38 9.35 -3.45
CA LEU A 93 10.66 8.56 -2.25
C LEU A 93 12.16 8.36 -2.03
N ALA A 94 12.94 8.09 -3.08
CA ALA A 94 14.39 7.93 -2.98
C ALA A 94 15.08 9.25 -2.59
N SER A 95 14.64 10.38 -3.15
CA SER A 95 15.15 11.70 -2.76
C SER A 95 14.93 12.00 -1.29
N VAL A 96 13.72 11.76 -0.78
CA VAL A 96 13.41 11.96 0.64
C VAL A 96 14.24 11.03 1.52
N PHE A 97 14.47 9.78 1.11
CA PHE A 97 15.31 8.83 1.84
C PHE A 97 16.76 9.32 1.90
N ILE A 98 17.34 9.72 0.77
CA ILE A 98 18.74 10.17 0.71
C ILE A 98 18.95 11.40 1.60
N ASN A 99 18.02 12.36 1.56
CA ASN A 99 18.12 13.58 2.37
C ASN A 99 17.88 13.29 3.86
N GLY A 100 16.85 12.51 4.20
CA GLY A 100 16.58 12.10 5.57
C GLY A 100 17.71 11.27 6.17
N TYR A 101 18.28 10.34 5.41
CA TYR A 101 19.35 9.46 5.88
C TYR A 101 20.64 10.23 6.20
N LYS A 102 20.91 11.34 5.49
CA LYS A 102 22.01 12.26 5.83
C LYS A 102 21.77 12.99 7.15
N LYS A 103 20.52 13.29 7.49
CA LYS A 103 20.12 13.99 8.73
C LYS A 103 20.06 13.04 9.92
N ASN A 104 19.20 12.03 9.86
CA ASN A 104 19.02 11.04 10.92
C ASN A 104 18.83 9.64 10.33
N LYS A 105 19.92 8.86 10.29
CA LYS A 105 19.95 7.51 9.71
C LYS A 105 18.94 6.57 10.36
N ILE A 106 18.84 6.58 11.69
CA ILE A 106 18.02 5.62 12.43
C ILE A 106 16.55 5.92 12.20
N VAL A 107 16.11 7.16 12.46
CA VAL A 107 14.70 7.55 12.30
C VAL A 107 14.26 7.36 10.86
N THR A 108 15.08 7.80 9.89
CA THR A 108 14.75 7.61 8.47
C THR A 108 14.62 6.14 8.10
N SER A 109 15.57 5.29 8.51
CA SER A 109 15.52 3.86 8.19
C SER A 109 14.30 3.17 8.78
N VAL A 110 13.97 3.46 10.05
CA VAL A 110 12.81 2.89 10.73
C VAL A 110 11.52 3.29 10.02
N LEU A 111 11.32 4.59 9.77
CA LEU A 111 10.10 5.07 9.13
C LEU A 111 9.95 4.56 7.70
N TYR A 112 11.04 4.49 6.92
CA TYR A 112 11.00 3.93 5.56
C TYR A 112 10.67 2.45 5.56
N VAL A 113 11.30 1.65 6.43
CA VAL A 113 11.01 0.22 6.53
C VAL A 113 9.56 0.00 6.97
N SER A 114 9.06 0.77 7.94
CA SER A 114 7.65 0.73 8.35
C SER A 114 6.71 1.06 7.20
N CYS A 115 6.95 2.16 6.47
CA CYS A 115 6.13 2.53 5.32
C CYS A 115 6.17 1.47 4.21
N PHE A 116 7.36 0.93 3.91
CA PHE A 116 7.53 -0.14 2.92
C PHE A 116 6.71 -1.38 3.27
N ILE A 117 6.79 -1.84 4.53
CA ILE A 117 6.00 -2.98 5.01
C ILE A 117 4.51 -2.69 4.84
N LEU A 118 4.04 -1.52 5.30
CA LEU A 118 2.62 -1.14 5.19
C LEU A 118 2.15 -1.14 3.73
N TYR A 119 2.92 -0.57 2.81
CA TYR A 119 2.62 -0.54 1.37
C TYR A 119 2.58 -1.91 0.69
N THR A 120 3.24 -2.93 1.25
CA THR A 120 3.18 -4.30 0.72
C THR A 120 2.00 -5.12 1.26
N ILE A 121 1.43 -4.72 2.40
CA ILE A 121 0.38 -5.47 3.09
C ILE A 121 -1.02 -4.97 2.71
N ASP A 122 -1.16 -3.64 2.59
CA ASP A 122 -2.45 -2.97 2.42
C ASP A 122 -2.30 -1.62 1.69
N HIS A 123 -3.40 -1.13 1.10
CA HIS A 123 -3.45 0.08 0.30
C HIS A 123 -3.96 1.32 1.05
N TRP A 124 -4.49 1.19 2.28
CA TRP A 124 -5.14 2.29 3.00
C TRP A 124 -4.26 3.55 3.15
N LEU A 125 -2.94 3.38 3.25
CA LEU A 125 -1.98 4.48 3.39
C LEU A 125 -1.90 5.34 2.11
N TRP A 126 -2.26 4.77 0.96
CA TRP A 126 -2.33 5.47 -0.34
C TRP A 126 -3.75 5.92 -0.70
N THR A 127 -4.76 5.11 -0.40
CA THR A 127 -6.13 5.35 -0.89
C THR A 127 -7.00 6.19 0.04
N SER A 128 -6.68 6.25 1.34
CA SER A 128 -7.47 7.01 2.30
C SER A 128 -6.90 8.41 2.50
N HIS A 129 -7.79 9.40 2.71
CA HIS A 129 -7.37 10.77 2.97
C HIS A 129 -6.50 10.88 4.23
N LEU A 130 -6.91 10.21 5.32
CA LEU A 130 -6.13 10.15 6.55
C LEU A 130 -4.76 9.47 6.34
N GLY A 131 -4.73 8.38 5.56
CA GLY A 131 -3.49 7.67 5.21
C GLY A 131 -2.51 8.57 4.46
N LEU A 132 -2.99 9.32 3.46
CA LEU A 132 -2.15 10.27 2.72
C LEU A 132 -1.60 11.37 3.63
N LEU A 133 -2.44 11.98 4.46
CA LEU A 133 -1.99 13.00 5.42
C LEU A 133 -0.94 12.43 6.39
N PHE A 134 -1.19 11.23 6.91
CA PHE A 134 -0.27 10.56 7.81
C PHE A 134 1.07 10.24 7.14
N PHE A 135 1.04 9.74 5.91
CA PHE A 135 2.23 9.47 5.11
C PHE A 135 3.06 10.73 4.88
N PHE A 136 2.45 11.84 4.46
CA PHE A 136 3.18 13.10 4.25
C PHE A 136 3.68 13.72 5.56
N LEU A 137 2.98 13.53 6.68
CA LEU A 137 3.48 13.91 8.00
C LEU A 137 4.78 13.15 8.33
N LEU A 138 4.82 11.83 8.10
CA LEU A 138 6.03 11.04 8.32
C LEU A 138 7.20 11.53 7.45
N LEU A 139 6.96 11.83 6.17
CA LEU A 139 7.99 12.40 5.30
C LEU A 139 8.46 13.78 5.78
N GLY A 140 7.55 14.61 6.28
CA GLY A 140 7.88 15.90 6.88
C GLY A 140 8.79 15.77 8.09
N LEU A 141 8.49 14.83 9.01
CA LEU A 141 9.34 14.53 10.17
C LEU A 141 10.73 14.02 9.79
N ILE A 142 10.84 13.27 8.70
CA ILE A 142 12.14 12.79 8.18
C ILE A 142 12.99 13.95 7.66
N LEU A 143 12.35 14.97 7.06
CA LEU A 143 13.03 16.10 6.44
C LEU A 143 13.18 17.30 7.36
N GLN A 144 12.55 17.29 8.53
CA GLN A 144 12.59 18.37 9.51
C GLN A 144 14.04 18.77 9.80
N GLU A 145 14.29 20.07 9.86
CA GLU A 145 15.56 20.63 10.33
C GLU A 145 15.42 20.89 11.82
N GLU A 146 16.41 20.45 12.60
CA GLU A 146 16.56 20.93 13.96
C GLU A 146 17.10 22.36 13.88
N GLU A 147 16.33 23.34 14.35
CA GLU A 147 16.89 24.65 14.68
C GLU A 147 17.93 24.42 15.78
N ILE A 148 19.20 24.63 15.44
CA ILE A 148 20.26 24.67 16.44
C ILE A 148 20.04 25.97 17.21
N GLU A 149 19.42 25.86 18.40
CA GLU A 149 19.48 26.93 19.40
C GLU A 149 20.96 27.16 19.72
N MET A 150 21.51 28.27 19.20
CA MET A 150 22.83 28.74 19.59
C MET A 150 22.70 29.43 20.96
N GLU A 151 23.00 28.69 22.03
CA GLU A 151 23.37 29.28 23.33
C GLU A 151 24.79 29.86 23.29
#